data_AF-A0A6B2CUZ5-F1
#
_entry.id   AF-A0A6B2CUZ5-F1
#
_cell.length_a   1.000
_cell.length_b   1.000
_cell.length_c   1.000
_cell.angle_alpha   90.00
_cell.angle_beta   90.00
_cell.angle_gamma   90.00
#
_symmetry.space_group_name_H-M   'P 1'
#
loop_
_entity.id
_entity.type
_entity.pdbx_description
1 polymer ?
#
loop_
_entity_poly.entity_id
_entity_poly.type
_entity_poly.pdbx_seq_one_letter_code
_entity_poly.pdbx_strand_id
1 'polypeptide(L)'
;MEAIDVDKAEAVADVLKSVGVRRDSYLDPRLYPPPDDPLEDQLSYFVSMAAIDHRTGLWEPFEGVVGGEFFHGADALYRLGRLAYGRGFFKAEKLTELAPSEAEHLLTIGGRRVWDFHIRVLLLRDVGKKALRNGGFERLVPRDSLKRLKEALRQIRAYEDPVEKKALLLAKFIDGRKLADFKDLEEADVPVDNHLSRIAYRLGIADVSYDFLESGVEVPREEDIRLRQLVKTAWKIVAKFADIHPFALDDYLWSFGRRTCTRKRPKCDVCPFREICKAHALQRYPPEHLHLITWYY
;
A
#
# COMPACT_ATOMS: atom_id res chain seq x y z
N MET A 1 -13.03 17.19 -17.55
CA MET A 1 -13.64 15.89 -17.89
C MET A 1 -12.64 14.85 -17.46
N GLU A 2 -13.03 13.89 -16.64
CA GLU A 2 -12.11 12.84 -16.19
C GLU A 2 -12.29 11.61 -17.05
N ALA A 3 -11.18 11.15 -17.62
CA ALA A 3 -11.17 10.07 -18.59
C ALA A 3 -9.92 9.22 -18.43
N ILE A 4 -9.99 7.99 -18.95
CA ILE A 4 -8.82 7.14 -19.12
C ILE A 4 -8.33 7.33 -20.55
N ASP A 5 -7.05 7.64 -20.70
CA ASP A 5 -6.40 7.72 -22.00
C ASP A 5 -5.77 6.36 -22.32
N VAL A 6 -6.42 5.62 -23.23
CA VAL A 6 -6.05 4.23 -23.58
C VAL A 6 -4.75 4.19 -24.37
N ASP A 7 -4.52 5.15 -25.28
CA ASP A 7 -3.29 5.24 -26.08
C ASP A 7 -2.09 5.52 -25.16
N LYS A 8 -2.28 6.39 -24.16
CA LYS A 8 -1.27 6.60 -23.11
C LYS A 8 -1.06 5.35 -22.27
N ALA A 9 -2.11 4.59 -21.96
CA ALA A 9 -1.98 3.34 -21.20
C ALA A 9 -1.15 2.30 -21.97
N GLU A 10 -1.35 2.17 -23.28
CA GLU A 10 -0.56 1.30 -24.15
C GLU A 10 0.90 1.74 -24.22
N ALA A 11 1.17 3.04 -24.42
CA ALA A 11 2.53 3.57 -24.44
C ALA A 11 3.28 3.33 -23.11
N VAL A 12 2.59 3.48 -21.97
CA VAL A 12 3.16 3.17 -20.65
C VAL A 12 3.44 1.67 -20.52
N ALA A 13 2.55 0.81 -21.00
CA ALA A 13 2.73 -0.64 -20.99
C ALA A 13 3.97 -1.07 -21.78
N ASP A 14 4.23 -0.47 -22.94
CA ASP A 14 5.42 -0.78 -23.74
C ASP A 14 6.72 -0.41 -23.05
N VAL A 15 6.76 0.74 -22.34
CA VAL A 15 7.90 1.07 -21.47
C VAL A 15 8.05 0.04 -20.35
N LEU A 16 6.95 -0.38 -19.72
CA LEU A 16 6.99 -1.38 -18.63
C LEU A 16 7.55 -2.74 -19.07
N LYS A 17 7.26 -3.18 -20.30
CA LYS A 17 7.86 -4.39 -20.89
C LYS A 17 9.38 -4.31 -20.97
N SER A 18 9.94 -3.11 -21.16
CA SER A 18 11.39 -2.89 -21.30
C SER A 18 12.17 -2.82 -19.98
N VAL A 19 11.53 -2.43 -18.86
CA VAL A 19 12.22 -2.18 -17.58
C VAL A 19 12.33 -3.41 -16.67
N GLY A 20 11.75 -4.55 -17.07
CA GLY A 20 11.89 -5.81 -16.35
C GLY A 20 11.21 -5.80 -14.98
N VAL A 21 9.92 -5.49 -14.94
CA VAL A 21 9.11 -5.52 -13.71
C VAL A 21 9.14 -6.91 -13.06
N ARG A 22 9.43 -6.95 -11.76
CA ARG A 22 9.49 -8.19 -10.98
C ARG A 22 8.69 -8.05 -9.71
N ARG A 23 8.11 -9.17 -9.30
CA ARG A 23 7.39 -9.32 -8.04
C ARG A 23 8.37 -9.54 -6.89
N ASP A 24 8.11 -8.90 -5.75
CA ASP A 24 8.85 -9.17 -4.52
C ASP A 24 8.38 -10.48 -3.85
N SER A 25 9.30 -11.13 -3.15
CA SER A 25 9.07 -12.31 -2.31
C SER A 25 8.88 -11.97 -0.84
N TYR A 26 9.12 -10.70 -0.46
CA TYR A 26 9.01 -10.16 0.90
C TYR A 26 9.88 -10.92 1.90
N LEU A 27 11.07 -11.37 1.50
CA LEU A 27 11.98 -12.18 2.31
C LEU A 27 13.00 -11.36 3.12
N ASP A 28 12.99 -10.03 3.02
CA ASP A 28 13.93 -9.19 3.78
C ASP A 28 13.78 -9.42 5.30
N PRO A 29 14.77 -10.04 5.96
CA PRO A 29 14.66 -10.40 7.37
C PRO A 29 14.66 -9.18 8.30
N ARG A 30 15.05 -8.00 7.79
CA ARG A 30 14.97 -6.73 8.53
C ARG A 30 13.52 -6.27 8.69
N LEU A 31 12.65 -6.66 7.77
CA LEU A 31 11.28 -6.16 7.68
C LEU A 31 10.24 -7.24 7.97
N TYR A 32 10.49 -8.50 7.60
CA TYR A 32 9.45 -9.52 7.59
C TYR A 32 9.79 -10.75 8.46
N PRO A 33 8.78 -11.52 8.92
CA PRO A 33 9.00 -12.75 9.67
C PRO A 33 9.86 -13.78 8.92
N PRO A 34 10.60 -14.65 9.62
CA PRO A 34 11.19 -15.85 9.04
C PRO A 34 10.14 -16.66 8.24
N PRO A 35 10.48 -17.18 7.05
CA PRO A 35 9.52 -17.92 6.21
C PRO A 35 9.14 -19.30 6.76
N ASP A 36 9.93 -19.84 7.67
CA ASP A 36 9.76 -21.12 8.36
C ASP A 36 8.95 -21.01 9.66
N ASP A 37 8.60 -19.80 10.09
CA ASP A 37 7.74 -19.59 11.25
C ASP A 37 6.31 -20.13 11.00
N PRO A 38 5.54 -20.45 12.06
CA PRO A 38 4.17 -20.92 11.93
C PRO A 38 3.30 -20.01 11.06
N LEU A 39 2.42 -20.62 10.26
CA LEU A 39 1.53 -19.90 9.35
C LEU A 39 0.68 -18.85 10.09
N GLU A 40 0.03 -19.24 11.20
CA GLU A 40 -0.70 -18.33 12.09
C GLU A 40 0.11 -17.07 12.45
N ASP A 41 1.39 -17.23 12.76
CA ASP A 41 2.25 -16.13 13.20
C ASP A 41 2.62 -15.22 12.03
N GLN A 42 2.97 -15.79 10.88
CA GLN A 42 3.21 -15.02 9.66
C GLN A 42 1.95 -14.25 9.22
N LEU A 43 0.77 -14.88 9.25
CA LEU A 43 -0.50 -14.22 8.93
C LEU A 43 -0.82 -13.11 9.93
N SER A 44 -0.63 -13.35 11.23
CA SER A 44 -0.86 -12.34 12.26
C SER A 44 -0.04 -11.07 12.03
N TYR A 45 1.20 -11.23 11.60
CA TYR A 45 2.10 -10.14 11.23
C TYR A 45 1.55 -9.38 10.02
N PHE A 46 1.33 -10.04 8.88
CA PHE A 46 0.94 -9.36 7.65
C PHE A 46 -0.43 -8.69 7.77
N VAL A 47 -1.41 -9.34 8.40
CA VAL A 47 -2.75 -8.78 8.63
C VAL A 47 -2.67 -7.56 9.55
N SER A 48 -1.83 -7.60 10.59
CA SER A 48 -1.73 -6.49 11.54
C SER A 48 -0.93 -5.32 10.96
N MET A 49 0.16 -5.58 10.24
CA MET A 49 1.01 -4.55 9.65
C MET A 49 0.32 -3.85 8.48
N ALA A 50 -0.32 -4.58 7.56
CA ALA A 50 -1.09 -3.96 6.47
C ALA A 50 -2.27 -3.12 7.00
N ALA A 51 -2.85 -3.49 8.15
CA ALA A 51 -3.93 -2.73 8.77
C ALA A 51 -3.51 -1.31 9.20
N ILE A 52 -2.23 -1.08 9.48
CA ILE A 52 -1.69 0.22 9.93
C ILE A 52 -0.73 0.85 8.90
N ASP A 53 -0.59 0.26 7.73
CA ASP A 53 0.32 0.74 6.68
C ASP A 53 -0.33 1.83 5.82
N HIS A 54 -0.36 3.04 6.36
CA HIS A 54 -0.87 4.22 5.66
C HIS A 54 -0.17 5.50 6.10
N ARG A 55 0.25 6.34 5.13
CA ARG A 55 0.64 7.75 5.33
C ARG A 55 1.50 8.04 6.56
N THR A 56 2.54 7.25 6.78
CA THR A 56 3.46 7.41 7.91
C THR A 56 4.15 8.78 7.93
N GLY A 57 4.26 9.48 6.79
CA GLY A 57 4.90 10.79 6.65
C GLY A 57 3.98 11.98 6.32
N LEU A 58 2.70 11.98 6.75
CA LEU A 58 1.74 13.03 6.35
C LEU A 58 2.14 14.44 6.83
N TRP A 59 2.32 14.61 8.14
CA TRP A 59 2.65 15.90 8.77
C TRP A 59 4.13 16.01 9.11
N GLU A 60 4.68 14.93 9.63
CA GLU A 60 6.08 14.79 9.96
C GLU A 60 6.59 13.45 9.42
N PRO A 61 7.85 13.37 8.95
CA PRO A 61 8.46 12.10 8.58
C PRO A 61 8.48 11.13 9.76
N PHE A 62 7.99 9.92 9.56
CA PHE A 62 8.19 8.81 10.49
C PHE A 62 9.48 8.06 10.10
N GLU A 63 10.59 8.47 10.69
CA GLU A 63 11.93 8.01 10.32
C GLU A 63 12.90 8.03 11.51
N GLY A 64 13.95 7.24 11.43
CA GLY A 64 14.99 7.20 12.46
C GLY A 64 15.91 6.00 12.36
N VAL A 65 16.87 5.93 13.29
CA VAL A 65 17.88 4.86 13.32
C VAL A 65 17.44 3.72 14.23
N VAL A 66 17.44 2.50 13.70
CA VAL A 66 17.10 1.27 14.45
C VAL A 66 18.20 0.24 14.21
N GLY A 67 18.97 -0.07 15.25
CA GLY A 67 20.09 -1.02 15.15
C GLY A 67 21.20 -0.56 14.19
N GLY A 68 21.51 0.74 14.18
CA GLY A 68 22.58 1.33 13.37
C GLY A 68 22.20 1.68 11.93
N GLU A 69 21.01 1.33 11.47
CA GLU A 69 20.51 1.60 10.12
C GLU A 69 19.36 2.61 10.14
N PHE A 70 19.33 3.52 9.16
CA PHE A 70 18.27 4.53 9.03
C PHE A 70 17.10 3.98 8.22
N PHE A 71 15.89 4.12 8.77
CA PHE A 71 14.64 3.72 8.11
C PHE A 71 13.71 4.92 7.97
N HIS A 72 12.89 4.92 6.91
CA HIS A 72 11.95 6.01 6.60
C HIS A 72 10.58 5.48 6.16
N GLY A 73 9.53 6.12 6.66
CA GLY A 73 8.15 5.90 6.23
C GLY A 73 7.66 4.48 6.53
N ALA A 74 7.09 3.81 5.53
CA ALA A 74 6.63 2.43 5.67
C ALA A 74 7.78 1.49 6.08
N ASP A 75 9.00 1.66 5.55
CA ASP A 75 10.14 0.79 5.90
C ASP A 75 10.46 0.87 7.40
N ALA A 76 10.31 2.05 8.02
CA ALA A 76 10.46 2.22 9.46
C ALA A 76 9.37 1.49 10.24
N LEU A 77 8.12 1.57 9.78
CA LEU A 77 6.99 0.86 10.36
C LEU A 77 7.18 -0.66 10.30
N TYR A 78 7.55 -1.22 9.15
CA TYR A 78 7.80 -2.67 9.00
C TYR A 78 9.02 -3.13 9.81
N ARG A 79 10.07 -2.30 9.93
CA ARG A 79 11.21 -2.61 10.79
C ARG A 79 10.81 -2.70 12.27
N LEU A 80 10.03 -1.74 12.78
CA LEU A 80 9.52 -1.80 14.15
C LEU A 80 8.56 -2.99 14.33
N GLY A 81 7.71 -3.24 13.33
CA GLY A 81 6.88 -4.44 13.23
C GLY A 81 7.70 -5.70 13.41
N ARG A 82 8.82 -5.84 12.69
CA ARG A 82 9.68 -7.02 12.76
C ARG A 82 10.27 -7.23 14.16
N LEU A 83 10.63 -6.15 14.85
CA LEU A 83 11.13 -6.22 16.23
C LEU A 83 10.02 -6.59 17.22
N ALA A 84 8.82 -6.03 17.04
CA ALA A 84 7.64 -6.35 17.84
C ALA A 84 7.22 -7.82 17.64
N TYR A 85 7.28 -8.32 16.41
CA TYR A 85 7.02 -9.72 16.07
C TYR A 85 7.88 -10.68 16.89
N GLY A 86 9.20 -10.42 17.00
CA GLY A 86 10.11 -11.24 17.80
C GLY A 86 9.81 -11.27 19.30
N ARG A 87 8.94 -10.38 19.79
CA ARG A 87 8.43 -10.34 21.18
C ARG A 87 7.03 -10.95 21.31
N GLY A 88 6.53 -11.57 20.24
CA GLY A 88 5.20 -12.16 20.17
C GLY A 88 4.09 -11.12 20.31
N PHE A 89 4.24 -9.94 19.69
CA PHE A 89 3.29 -8.83 19.79
C PHE A 89 1.94 -9.11 19.08
N PHE A 90 1.96 -9.80 17.95
CA PHE A 90 0.80 -9.91 17.04
C PHE A 90 -0.20 -11.04 17.38
N LYS A 91 -0.14 -11.61 18.58
CA LYS A 91 -1.12 -12.62 19.01
C LYS A 91 -2.51 -12.00 19.17
N ALA A 92 -3.56 -12.71 18.78
CA ALA A 92 -4.91 -12.17 18.71
C ALA A 92 -5.43 -11.65 20.07
N GLU A 93 -5.12 -12.36 21.16
CA GLU A 93 -5.44 -11.98 22.53
C GLU A 93 -4.73 -10.69 22.93
N LYS A 94 -3.43 -10.59 22.64
CA LYS A 94 -2.63 -9.40 22.94
C LYS A 94 -3.11 -8.17 22.17
N LEU A 95 -3.41 -8.33 20.87
CA LEU A 95 -3.91 -7.24 20.06
C LEU A 95 -5.26 -6.71 20.57
N THR A 96 -6.14 -7.60 21.01
CA THR A 96 -7.48 -7.25 21.50
C THR A 96 -7.43 -6.29 22.69
N GLU A 97 -6.49 -6.52 23.61
CA GLU A 97 -6.30 -5.74 24.84
C GLU A 97 -5.16 -4.71 24.74
N LEU A 98 -4.57 -4.53 23.55
CA LEU A 98 -3.34 -3.75 23.33
C LEU A 98 -3.38 -2.38 24.01
N ALA A 99 -2.55 -2.14 25.01
CA ALA A 99 -2.48 -0.83 25.66
C ALA A 99 -1.72 0.19 24.78
N PRO A 100 -2.07 1.49 24.82
CA PRO A 100 -1.29 2.53 24.14
C PRO A 100 0.20 2.50 24.51
N SER A 101 0.55 2.23 25.77
CA SER A 101 1.94 2.13 26.22
C SER A 101 2.71 0.98 25.55
N GLU A 102 2.06 -0.15 25.27
CA GLU A 102 2.67 -1.29 24.57
C GLU A 102 2.88 -0.98 23.09
N ALA A 103 1.94 -0.23 22.49
CA ALA A 103 1.99 0.16 21.09
C ALA A 103 3.13 1.15 20.77
N GLU A 104 3.70 1.83 21.78
CA GLU A 104 4.89 2.69 21.63
C GLU A 104 6.04 1.95 20.94
N HIS A 105 6.26 0.68 21.26
CA HIS A 105 7.35 -0.09 20.67
C HIS A 105 7.21 -0.32 19.16
N LEU A 106 5.99 -0.22 18.64
CA LEU A 106 5.67 -0.41 17.22
C LEU A 106 5.48 0.93 16.49
N LEU A 107 4.94 1.93 17.17
CA LEU A 107 4.42 3.16 16.56
C LEU A 107 5.22 4.42 16.92
N THR A 108 6.38 4.25 17.55
CA THR A 108 7.29 5.33 17.92
C THR A 108 8.71 5.05 17.46
N ILE A 109 9.32 6.03 16.81
CA ILE A 109 10.71 5.98 16.34
C ILE A 109 11.43 7.28 16.72
N GLY A 110 12.64 7.19 17.27
CA GLY A 110 13.41 8.38 17.67
C GLY A 110 12.68 9.29 18.67
N GLY A 111 11.82 8.73 19.53
CA GLY A 111 11.00 9.48 20.48
C GLY A 111 9.77 10.17 19.87
N ARG A 112 9.47 9.94 18.60
CA ARG A 112 8.30 10.50 17.90
C ARG A 112 7.30 9.42 17.55
N ARG A 113 6.05 9.61 17.98
CA ARG A 113 4.91 8.77 17.57
C ARG A 113 4.57 9.05 16.12
N VAL A 114 4.08 8.04 15.42
CA VAL A 114 3.35 8.26 14.16
C VAL A 114 2.10 9.12 14.43
N TRP A 115 1.79 10.04 13.51
CA TRP A 115 0.84 11.13 13.75
C TRP A 115 -0.57 10.69 14.16
N ASP A 116 -1.03 9.52 13.72
CA ASP A 116 -2.34 8.94 14.04
C ASP A 116 -2.26 7.76 15.03
N PHE A 117 -1.27 7.79 15.93
CA PHE A 117 -0.95 6.75 16.91
C PHE A 117 -2.17 6.03 17.49
N HIS A 118 -3.11 6.78 18.10
CA HIS A 118 -4.27 6.19 18.77
C HIS A 118 -5.24 5.52 17.79
N ILE A 119 -5.35 6.02 16.57
CA ILE A 119 -6.15 5.37 15.52
C ILE A 119 -5.56 4.01 15.20
N ARG A 120 -4.25 3.92 14.99
CA ARG A 120 -3.57 2.63 14.72
C ARG A 120 -3.72 1.63 15.87
N VAL A 121 -3.69 2.10 17.13
CA VAL A 121 -4.01 1.23 18.28
C VAL A 121 -5.43 0.68 18.19
N LEU A 122 -6.41 1.51 17.85
CA LEU A 122 -7.80 1.07 17.66
C LEU A 122 -7.93 0.06 16.50
N LEU A 123 -7.23 0.28 15.39
CA LEU A 123 -7.23 -0.64 14.25
C LEU A 123 -6.64 -2.00 14.61
N LEU A 124 -5.52 -2.03 15.33
CA LEU A 124 -4.89 -3.27 15.81
C LEU A 124 -5.79 -4.03 16.79
N ARG A 125 -6.48 -3.31 17.69
CA ARG A 125 -7.48 -3.91 18.59
C ARG A 125 -8.64 -4.54 17.83
N ASP A 126 -9.14 -3.89 16.78
CA ASP A 126 -10.19 -4.46 15.95
C ASP A 126 -9.70 -5.71 15.21
N VAL A 127 -8.47 -5.69 14.65
CA VAL A 127 -7.83 -6.87 14.06
C VAL A 127 -7.81 -8.05 15.05
N GLY A 128 -7.31 -7.84 16.27
CA GLY A 128 -7.28 -8.86 17.32
C GLY A 128 -8.66 -9.43 17.63
N LYS A 129 -9.66 -8.56 17.82
CA LYS A 129 -11.06 -8.97 18.09
C LYS A 129 -11.67 -9.76 16.95
N LYS A 130 -11.29 -9.48 15.71
CA LYS A 130 -11.80 -10.17 14.53
C LYS A 130 -11.11 -11.52 14.35
N ALA A 131 -9.80 -11.60 14.59
CA ALA A 131 -9.07 -12.86 14.60
C ALA A 131 -9.58 -13.82 15.70
N LEU A 132 -9.74 -13.35 16.94
CA LEU A 132 -10.28 -14.17 18.04
C LEU A 132 -11.66 -14.74 17.73
N ARG A 133 -12.57 -13.90 17.21
CA ARG A 133 -13.93 -14.33 16.85
C ARG A 133 -13.95 -15.42 15.77
N ASN A 134 -12.96 -15.45 14.89
CA ASN A 134 -12.84 -16.48 13.84
C ASN A 134 -12.01 -17.69 14.30
N GLY A 135 -11.43 -17.67 15.51
CA GLY A 135 -10.58 -18.74 16.04
C GLY A 135 -9.14 -18.71 15.55
N GLY A 136 -8.62 -17.53 15.18
CA GLY A 136 -7.24 -17.34 14.72
C GLY A 136 -7.15 -16.61 13.37
N PHE A 137 -5.93 -16.20 13.00
CA PHE A 137 -5.63 -15.54 11.74
C PHE A 137 -5.74 -16.49 10.55
N GLU A 138 -5.35 -17.76 10.70
CA GLU A 138 -5.51 -18.80 9.67
C GLU A 138 -6.97 -19.00 9.24
N ARG A 139 -7.91 -18.87 10.18
CA ARG A 139 -9.35 -18.98 9.91
C ARG A 139 -9.96 -17.66 9.42
N LEU A 140 -9.40 -16.53 9.84
CA LEU A 140 -9.84 -15.21 9.39
C LEU A 140 -9.46 -14.91 7.94
N VAL A 141 -8.36 -15.48 7.44
CA VAL A 141 -7.76 -15.17 6.13
C VAL A 141 -7.97 -16.34 5.17
N PRO A 142 -8.98 -16.29 4.28
CA PRO A 142 -9.04 -17.20 3.12
C PRO A 142 -7.78 -17.09 2.27
N ARG A 143 -7.23 -18.23 1.86
CA ARG A 143 -5.93 -18.32 1.15
C ARG A 143 -6.06 -18.96 -0.24
N ASP A 144 -7.27 -19.37 -0.61
CA ASP A 144 -7.63 -20.05 -1.86
C ASP A 144 -8.38 -19.12 -2.83
N SER A 145 -9.03 -18.07 -2.34
CA SER A 145 -9.73 -17.09 -3.15
C SER A 145 -9.51 -15.67 -2.66
N LEU A 146 -9.05 -14.81 -3.57
CA LEU A 146 -8.88 -13.39 -3.37
C LEU A 146 -10.22 -12.69 -3.14
N LYS A 147 -11.29 -13.10 -3.84
CA LYS A 147 -12.63 -12.58 -3.59
C LYS A 147 -13.09 -12.88 -2.15
N ARG A 148 -12.95 -14.12 -1.70
CA ARG A 148 -13.29 -14.51 -0.31
C ARG A 148 -12.43 -13.79 0.70
N LEU A 149 -11.14 -13.59 0.41
CA LEU A 149 -10.26 -12.79 1.25
C LEU A 149 -10.76 -11.35 1.40
N LYS A 150 -11.05 -10.67 0.29
CA LYS A 150 -11.59 -9.29 0.29
C LYS A 150 -12.87 -9.22 1.13
N GLU A 151 -13.80 -10.16 0.93
CA GLU A 151 -15.05 -10.26 1.70
C GLU A 151 -14.81 -10.47 3.20
N ALA A 152 -13.91 -11.40 3.55
CA ALA A 152 -13.56 -11.71 4.94
C ALA A 152 -12.88 -10.55 5.67
N LEU A 153 -12.15 -9.68 4.96
CA LEU A 153 -11.46 -8.53 5.56
C LEU A 153 -12.38 -7.32 5.74
N ARG A 154 -13.44 -7.14 4.93
CA ARG A 154 -14.36 -5.98 5.01
C ARG A 154 -15.00 -5.77 6.39
N GLN A 155 -15.10 -6.82 7.19
CA GLN A 155 -15.60 -6.71 8.57
C GLN A 155 -14.61 -6.01 9.54
N ILE A 156 -13.34 -5.85 9.15
CA ILE A 156 -12.26 -5.23 9.94
C ILE A 156 -12.15 -3.75 9.55
N ARG A 157 -12.13 -2.85 10.53
CA ARG A 157 -12.12 -1.38 10.33
C ARG A 157 -10.98 -0.91 9.42
N ALA A 158 -9.80 -1.51 9.55
CA ALA A 158 -8.65 -1.14 8.74
C ALA A 158 -8.80 -1.48 7.24
N TYR A 159 -9.69 -2.42 6.90
CA TYR A 159 -9.85 -2.98 5.56
C TYR A 159 -11.18 -2.60 4.90
N GLU A 160 -11.88 -1.61 5.46
CA GLU A 160 -13.18 -1.15 4.95
C GLU A 160 -13.09 -0.23 3.71
N ASP A 161 -11.87 -0.02 3.19
CA ASP A 161 -11.64 0.79 2.01
C ASP A 161 -12.53 0.33 0.84
N PRO A 162 -13.40 1.18 0.28
CA PRO A 162 -14.22 0.82 -0.88
C PRO A 162 -13.39 0.47 -2.13
N VAL A 163 -12.13 0.93 -2.21
CA VAL A 163 -11.20 0.61 -3.31
C VAL A 163 -10.30 -0.59 -2.99
N GLU A 164 -10.41 -1.10 -1.76
CA GLU A 164 -9.79 -2.33 -1.27
C GLU A 164 -8.25 -2.28 -1.19
N LYS A 165 -7.64 -1.07 -1.09
CA LYS A 165 -6.18 -0.89 -1.11
C LYS A 165 -5.47 -1.82 -0.12
N LYS A 166 -5.88 -1.81 1.15
CA LYS A 166 -5.22 -2.62 2.20
C LYS A 166 -5.48 -4.12 2.05
N ALA A 167 -6.65 -4.51 1.55
CA ALA A 167 -6.96 -5.91 1.28
C ALA A 167 -6.09 -6.45 0.13
N LEU A 168 -5.93 -5.67 -0.94
CA LEU A 168 -5.05 -5.99 -2.07
C LEU A 168 -3.58 -5.98 -1.66
N LEU A 169 -3.16 -5.05 -0.80
CA LEU A 169 -1.81 -5.01 -0.24
C LEU A 169 -1.51 -6.27 0.60
N LEU A 170 -2.45 -6.69 1.45
CA LEU A 170 -2.32 -7.93 2.22
C LEU A 170 -2.25 -9.15 1.29
N ALA A 171 -3.16 -9.24 0.32
CA ALA A 171 -3.17 -10.32 -0.67
C ALA A 171 -1.84 -10.42 -1.41
N LYS A 172 -1.31 -9.25 -1.84
CA LYS A 172 0.00 -9.14 -2.48
C LYS A 172 1.10 -9.77 -1.62
N PHE A 173 1.17 -9.42 -0.33
CA PHE A 173 2.17 -9.95 0.59
C PHE A 173 2.07 -11.46 0.76
N ILE A 174 0.87 -11.97 1.08
CA ILE A 174 0.72 -13.40 1.41
C ILE A 174 0.86 -14.29 0.18
N ASP A 175 0.50 -13.81 -1.01
CA ASP A 175 0.74 -14.53 -2.27
C ASP A 175 2.22 -14.47 -2.67
N GLY A 176 2.89 -13.32 -2.52
CA GLY A 176 4.34 -13.21 -2.78
C GLY A 176 5.18 -14.06 -1.83
N ARG A 177 4.70 -14.24 -0.59
CA ARG A 177 5.27 -15.15 0.40
C ARG A 177 4.88 -16.62 0.24
N LYS A 178 4.03 -16.96 -0.74
CA LYS A 178 3.47 -18.31 -0.93
C LYS A 178 2.75 -18.84 0.32
N LEU A 179 2.18 -17.94 1.12
CA LEU A 179 1.25 -18.29 2.20
C LEU A 179 -0.17 -18.46 1.65
N ALA A 180 -0.46 -17.90 0.48
CA ALA A 180 -1.71 -18.12 -0.25
C ALA A 180 -1.46 -18.79 -1.61
N ASP A 181 -2.51 -19.41 -2.14
CA ASP A 181 -2.57 -20.04 -3.45
C ASP A 181 -3.94 -19.70 -4.06
N PHE A 182 -4.11 -18.41 -4.41
CA PHE A 182 -5.35 -17.88 -4.94
C PHE A 182 -5.66 -18.48 -6.31
N LYS A 183 -6.88 -19.00 -6.48
CA LYS A 183 -7.34 -19.63 -7.73
C LYS A 183 -8.02 -18.65 -8.69
N ASP A 184 -8.38 -17.48 -8.19
CA ASP A 184 -9.10 -16.39 -8.86
C ASP A 184 -8.19 -15.15 -9.03
N LEU A 185 -6.95 -15.33 -9.53
CA LEU A 185 -5.99 -14.22 -9.67
C LEU A 185 -6.45 -13.13 -10.66
N GLU A 186 -7.43 -13.41 -11.52
CA GLU A 186 -8.12 -12.40 -12.34
C GLU A 186 -8.82 -11.31 -11.51
N GLU A 187 -9.11 -11.58 -10.24
CA GLU A 187 -9.65 -10.63 -9.26
C GLU A 187 -8.59 -9.68 -8.68
N ALA A 188 -7.31 -9.87 -9.04
CA ALA A 188 -6.22 -9.03 -8.60
C ALA A 188 -6.26 -7.67 -9.29
N ASP A 189 -5.93 -6.63 -8.53
CA ASP A 189 -5.74 -5.27 -9.00
C ASP A 189 -4.62 -4.62 -8.18
N VAL A 190 -4.15 -3.45 -8.61
CA VAL A 190 -3.16 -2.68 -7.86
C VAL A 190 -3.78 -2.06 -6.58
N PRO A 191 -3.09 -2.11 -5.42
CA PRO A 191 -3.49 -1.42 -4.21
C PRO A 191 -3.23 0.10 -4.35
N VAL A 192 -4.19 0.82 -4.94
CA VAL A 192 -4.04 2.26 -5.27
C VAL A 192 -3.78 3.11 -4.03
N ASP A 193 -2.57 3.68 -3.97
CA ASP A 193 -2.15 4.66 -2.97
C ASP A 193 -1.88 6.05 -3.59
N ASN A 194 -1.30 6.95 -2.79
CA ASN A 194 -0.88 8.29 -3.22
C ASN A 194 0.21 8.27 -4.31
N HIS A 195 1.10 7.28 -4.30
CA HIS A 195 2.15 7.15 -5.30
C HIS A 195 1.56 6.74 -6.64
N LEU A 196 0.74 5.68 -6.67
CA LEU A 196 0.09 5.18 -7.89
C LEU A 196 -0.83 6.24 -8.51
N SER A 197 -1.57 6.99 -7.69
CA SER A 197 -2.42 8.09 -8.14
C SER A 197 -1.61 9.20 -8.80
N ARG A 198 -0.54 9.68 -8.13
CA ARG A 198 0.35 10.71 -8.67
C ARG A 198 1.00 10.29 -9.99
N ILE A 199 1.48 9.04 -10.06
CA ILE A 199 2.10 8.52 -11.28
C ILE A 199 1.08 8.46 -12.41
N ALA A 200 -0.14 7.97 -12.15
CA ALA A 200 -1.18 7.88 -13.16
C ALA A 200 -1.53 9.25 -13.76
N TYR A 201 -1.74 10.26 -12.92
CA TYR A 201 -2.05 11.63 -13.37
C TYR A 201 -0.88 12.27 -14.14
N ARG A 202 0.36 12.03 -13.70
CA ARG A 202 1.54 12.57 -14.36
C ARG A 202 1.84 11.91 -15.70
N LEU A 203 1.64 10.60 -15.82
CA LEU A 203 1.74 9.91 -17.10
C LEU A 203 0.63 10.33 -18.06
N GLY A 204 -0.54 10.67 -17.51
CA GLY A 204 -1.73 11.04 -18.27
C GLY A 204 -2.65 9.87 -18.58
N ILE A 205 -2.42 8.69 -17.98
CA ILE A 205 -3.31 7.52 -18.15
C ILE A 205 -4.65 7.70 -17.45
N ALA A 206 -4.67 8.51 -16.39
CA ALA A 206 -5.89 9.02 -15.75
C ALA A 206 -5.87 10.53 -15.92
N ASP A 207 -6.73 11.05 -16.80
CA ASP A 207 -6.78 12.47 -17.10
C ASP A 207 -7.61 13.22 -16.05
N VAL A 208 -6.91 13.96 -15.21
CA VAL A 208 -7.48 14.83 -14.17
C VAL A 208 -6.86 16.21 -14.34
N SER A 209 -7.64 17.26 -14.10
CA SER A 209 -7.16 18.64 -14.26
C SER A 209 -5.96 18.91 -13.35
N TYR A 210 -4.85 19.36 -13.94
CA TYR A 210 -3.65 19.72 -13.18
C TYR A 210 -3.89 20.94 -12.29
N ASP A 211 -4.71 21.89 -12.73
CA ASP A 211 -5.08 23.06 -11.93
C ASP A 211 -5.82 22.63 -10.65
N PHE A 212 -6.70 21.63 -10.77
CA PHE A 212 -7.38 21.03 -9.63
C PHE A 212 -6.39 20.33 -8.68
N LEU A 213 -5.48 19.50 -9.21
CA LEU A 213 -4.49 18.80 -8.38
C LEU A 213 -3.53 19.77 -7.67
N GLU A 214 -3.11 20.83 -8.37
CA GLU A 214 -2.22 21.86 -7.84
C GLU A 214 -2.91 22.80 -6.85
N SER A 215 -4.24 22.94 -6.91
CA SER A 215 -5.00 23.74 -5.95
C SER A 215 -4.87 23.24 -4.50
N GLY A 216 -4.54 21.95 -4.32
CA GLY A 216 -4.40 21.35 -3.00
C GLY A 216 -5.71 21.25 -2.23
N VAL A 217 -6.86 21.37 -2.90
CA VAL A 217 -8.17 21.19 -2.29
C VAL A 217 -8.35 19.73 -1.87
N GLU A 218 -8.79 19.55 -0.63
CA GLU A 218 -9.18 18.23 -0.13
C GLU A 218 -10.55 17.83 -0.70
N VAL A 219 -10.63 16.62 -1.24
CA VAL A 219 -11.85 16.08 -1.82
C VAL A 219 -12.68 15.35 -0.77
N PRO A 220 -14.02 15.37 -0.88
CA PRO A 220 -14.87 14.52 -0.06
C PRO A 220 -14.63 13.04 -0.37
N ARG A 221 -15.01 12.17 0.57
CA ARG A 221 -14.81 10.72 0.49
C ARG A 221 -15.30 10.09 -0.82
N GLU A 222 -16.49 10.47 -1.29
CA GLU A 222 -17.05 9.87 -2.52
C GLU A 222 -16.24 10.24 -3.76
N GLU A 223 -15.68 11.45 -3.77
CA GLU A 223 -14.81 11.91 -4.84
C GLU A 223 -13.43 11.25 -4.79
N ASP A 224 -12.86 11.05 -3.59
CA ASP A 224 -11.66 10.24 -3.39
C ASP A 224 -11.84 8.81 -3.93
N ILE A 225 -12.95 8.16 -3.58
CA ILE A 225 -13.27 6.81 -4.07
C ILE A 225 -13.34 6.80 -5.59
N ARG A 226 -14.05 7.77 -6.18
CA ARG A 226 -14.22 7.88 -7.64
C ARG A 226 -12.87 8.04 -8.34
N LEU A 227 -12.01 8.95 -7.85
CA LEU A 227 -10.68 9.21 -8.40
C LEU A 227 -9.75 8.00 -8.25
N ARG A 228 -9.78 7.32 -7.10
CA ARG A 228 -8.98 6.10 -6.89
C ARG A 228 -9.47 4.93 -7.75
N GLN A 229 -10.78 4.81 -8.01
CA GLN A 229 -11.30 3.80 -8.95
C GLN A 229 -10.93 4.09 -10.41
N LEU A 230 -10.91 5.36 -10.81
CA LEU A 230 -10.38 5.78 -12.11
C LEU A 230 -8.92 5.35 -12.26
N VAL A 231 -8.08 5.64 -11.26
CA VAL A 231 -6.66 5.24 -11.23
C VAL A 231 -6.50 3.72 -11.26
N LYS A 232 -7.28 2.98 -10.46
CA LYS A 232 -7.27 1.50 -10.43
C LYS A 232 -7.56 0.92 -11.81
N THR A 233 -8.59 1.45 -12.48
CA THR A 233 -9.00 1.03 -13.82
C THR A 233 -7.93 1.34 -14.86
N ALA A 234 -7.33 2.54 -14.81
CA ALA A 234 -6.23 2.90 -15.72
C ALA A 234 -5.04 1.94 -15.58
N TRP A 235 -4.62 1.63 -14.34
CA TRP A 235 -3.55 0.66 -14.11
C TRP A 235 -3.91 -0.76 -14.50
N LYS A 236 -5.18 -1.18 -14.37
CA LYS A 236 -5.66 -2.48 -14.85
C LYS A 236 -5.49 -2.62 -16.36
N ILE A 237 -5.79 -1.55 -17.12
CA ILE A 237 -5.59 -1.51 -18.57
C ILE A 237 -4.10 -1.61 -18.92
N VAL A 238 -3.25 -0.84 -18.23
CA VAL A 238 -1.78 -0.92 -18.40
C VAL A 238 -1.26 -2.32 -18.11
N ALA A 239 -1.66 -2.93 -16.99
CA ALA A 239 -1.26 -4.28 -16.60
C ALA A 239 -1.60 -5.31 -17.70
N LYS A 240 -2.80 -5.19 -18.27
CA LYS A 240 -3.26 -6.05 -19.37
C LYS A 240 -2.44 -5.86 -20.64
N PHE A 241 -2.17 -4.62 -21.06
CA PHE A 241 -1.33 -4.36 -22.25
C PHE A 241 0.13 -4.77 -22.06
N ALA A 242 0.62 -4.69 -20.82
CA ALA A 242 1.98 -5.05 -20.47
C ALA A 242 2.17 -6.57 -20.25
N ASP A 243 1.07 -7.33 -20.12
CA ASP A 243 1.06 -8.71 -19.64
C ASP A 243 1.81 -8.87 -18.30
N ILE A 244 1.53 -7.95 -17.36
CA ILE A 244 2.16 -7.90 -16.04
C ILE A 244 1.09 -8.12 -14.96
N HIS A 245 1.38 -9.02 -14.03
CA HIS A 245 0.51 -9.24 -12.87
C HIS A 245 0.37 -7.94 -12.03
N PRO A 246 -0.84 -7.53 -11.61
CA PRO A 246 -1.06 -6.27 -10.89
C PRO A 246 -0.18 -6.09 -9.64
N PHE A 247 0.07 -7.17 -8.89
CA PHE A 247 0.98 -7.14 -7.74
C PHE A 247 2.44 -6.82 -8.09
N ALA A 248 2.95 -7.34 -9.20
CA ALA A 248 4.31 -7.02 -9.65
C ALA A 248 4.39 -5.57 -10.17
N LEU A 249 3.33 -5.12 -10.84
CA LEU A 249 3.20 -3.73 -11.27
C LEU A 249 3.23 -2.78 -10.07
N ASP A 250 2.48 -3.08 -9.01
CA ASP A 250 2.48 -2.29 -7.78
C ASP A 250 3.85 -2.21 -7.11
N ASP A 251 4.57 -3.33 -6.95
CA ASP A 251 5.92 -3.34 -6.38
C ASP A 251 6.86 -2.39 -7.15
N TYR A 252 6.79 -2.42 -8.48
CA TYR A 252 7.55 -1.50 -9.33
C TYR A 252 7.12 -0.04 -9.14
N LEU A 253 5.81 0.25 -9.25
CA LEU A 253 5.27 1.61 -9.17
C LEU A 253 5.52 2.25 -7.82
N TRP A 254 5.42 1.49 -6.74
CA TRP A 254 5.68 1.98 -5.39
C TRP A 254 7.15 2.40 -5.22
N SER A 255 8.10 1.56 -5.65
CA SER A 255 9.53 1.89 -5.65
C SER A 255 9.84 3.09 -6.56
N PHE A 256 9.28 3.08 -7.78
CA PHE A 256 9.43 4.15 -8.77
C PHE A 256 8.90 5.49 -8.25
N GLY A 257 7.74 5.51 -7.59
CA GLY A 257 7.13 6.70 -7.01
C GLY A 257 7.92 7.29 -5.84
N ARG A 258 8.63 6.45 -5.08
CA ARG A 258 9.50 6.88 -3.97
C ARG A 258 10.86 7.39 -4.43
N ARG A 259 11.44 6.79 -5.48
CA ARG A 259 12.85 7.03 -5.88
C ARG A 259 13.01 7.94 -7.09
N THR A 260 12.03 7.93 -8.00
CA THR A 260 12.12 8.60 -9.31
C THR A 260 10.98 9.61 -9.49
N CYS A 261 9.71 9.18 -9.50
CA CYS A 261 8.55 10.06 -9.65
C CYS A 261 8.09 10.66 -8.31
N THR A 262 9.03 11.31 -7.61
CA THR A 262 8.79 11.88 -6.28
C THR A 262 7.85 13.08 -6.32
N ARG A 263 7.19 13.39 -5.19
CA ARG A 263 6.17 14.45 -5.12
C ARG A 263 6.71 15.83 -5.50
N LYS A 264 7.83 16.28 -4.93
CA LYS A 264 8.33 17.66 -5.10
C LYS A 264 9.40 17.82 -6.19
N ARG A 265 10.28 16.83 -6.40
CA ARG A 265 11.42 16.92 -7.31
C ARG A 265 11.60 15.60 -8.05
N PRO A 266 10.72 15.27 -9.00
CA PRO A 266 10.86 14.04 -9.77
C PRO A 266 12.16 14.06 -10.57
N LYS A 267 12.83 12.90 -10.65
CA LYS A 267 14.10 12.72 -11.38
C LYS A 267 13.81 12.33 -12.83
N CYS A 268 13.32 13.29 -13.61
CA CYS A 268 12.90 13.05 -14.99
C CYS A 268 14.04 12.72 -15.96
N ASP A 269 15.27 13.12 -15.62
CA ASP A 269 16.51 12.82 -16.33
C ASP A 269 16.82 11.31 -16.43
N VAL A 270 16.45 10.55 -15.39
CA VAL A 270 16.62 9.09 -15.32
C VAL A 270 15.28 8.33 -15.40
N CYS A 271 14.20 9.00 -15.76
CA CYS A 271 12.86 8.41 -15.79
C CYS A 271 12.63 7.64 -17.11
N PRO A 272 12.31 6.34 -17.08
CA PRO A 272 12.06 5.56 -18.30
C PRO A 272 10.81 6.03 -19.06
N PHE A 273 9.87 6.70 -18.39
CA PHE A 273 8.64 7.20 -19.01
C PHE A 273 8.77 8.63 -19.55
N ARG A 274 9.96 9.24 -19.51
CA ARG A 274 10.18 10.67 -19.81
C ARG A 274 9.53 11.10 -21.13
N GLU A 275 9.74 10.33 -22.19
CA GLU A 275 9.31 10.68 -23.55
C GLU A 275 7.79 10.63 -23.75
N ILE A 276 7.07 9.85 -22.92
CA ILE A 276 5.62 9.67 -23.04
C ILE A 276 4.82 10.41 -21.97
N CYS A 277 5.48 10.91 -20.93
CA CYS A 277 4.87 11.48 -19.73
C CYS A 277 4.26 12.86 -19.98
N LYS A 278 2.94 12.99 -19.77
CA LYS A 278 2.19 14.27 -19.87
C LYS A 278 2.81 15.38 -19.00
N ALA A 279 3.13 15.08 -17.74
CA ALA A 279 3.72 16.02 -16.80
C ALA A 279 5.06 16.58 -17.27
N HIS A 280 5.92 15.71 -17.83
CA HIS A 280 7.21 16.13 -18.38
C HIS A 280 7.02 16.98 -19.65
N ALA A 281 6.12 16.58 -20.57
CA ALA A 281 5.83 17.36 -21.77
C ALA A 281 5.32 18.78 -21.45
N LEU A 282 4.50 18.91 -20.40
CA LEU A 282 3.95 20.20 -19.95
C LEU A 282 4.86 20.97 -18.99
N GLN A 283 5.96 20.36 -18.52
CA GLN A 283 6.79 20.88 -17.42
C GLN A 283 5.99 21.23 -16.16
N ARG A 284 4.92 20.46 -15.89
CA ARG A 284 4.04 20.59 -14.72
C ARG A 284 3.99 19.28 -13.95
N TYR A 285 4.29 19.30 -12.67
CA TYR A 285 4.45 18.11 -11.84
C TYR A 285 3.44 18.09 -10.69
N PRO A 286 2.13 18.01 -10.96
CA PRO A 286 1.10 18.07 -9.93
C PRO A 286 1.26 16.93 -8.91
N PRO A 287 0.80 17.12 -7.66
CA PRO A 287 0.67 16.03 -6.71
C PRO A 287 -0.53 15.12 -7.04
N GLU A 288 -0.72 14.08 -6.25
CA GLU A 288 -2.00 13.39 -6.14
C GLU A 288 -3.09 14.27 -5.50
N HIS A 289 -4.36 13.91 -5.71
CA HIS A 289 -5.50 14.50 -5.01
C HIS A 289 -5.39 14.26 -3.50
N LEU A 290 -6.04 15.09 -2.70
CA LEU A 290 -5.95 15.03 -1.24
C LEU A 290 -7.26 14.55 -0.62
N HIS A 291 -7.17 13.58 0.28
CA HIS A 291 -8.25 13.17 1.19
C HIS A 291 -7.59 12.68 2.48
N LEU A 292 -7.26 13.58 3.40
CA LEU A 292 -6.18 13.44 4.38
C LEU A 292 -6.58 12.68 5.66
N ILE A 293 -7.76 12.97 6.21
CA ILE A 293 -8.20 12.42 7.50
C ILE A 293 -8.93 11.09 7.29
N THR A 294 -8.16 10.01 7.11
CA THR A 294 -8.69 8.65 6.89
C THR A 294 -7.67 7.58 7.30
N TRP A 295 -8.17 6.40 7.67
CA TRP A 295 -7.38 5.21 8.01
C TRP A 295 -7.39 4.12 6.94
N TYR A 296 -8.13 4.26 5.85
CA TYR A 296 -8.29 3.21 4.84
C TYR A 296 -7.38 3.38 3.60
N TYR A 297 -6.38 4.26 3.70
CA TYR A 297 -5.38 4.55 2.65
C TYR A 297 -4.16 3.64 2.64
#